data_AF-A0A1G7MSV8-F1
#
_entry.id   AF-A0A1G7MSV8-F1
#
_cell.length_a   1.000
_cell.length_b   1.000
_cell.length_c   1.000
_cell.angle_alpha   90.00
_cell.angle_beta   90.00
_cell.angle_gamma   90.00
#
_symmetry.space_group_name_H-M   'P 1'
#
loop_
_entity.id
_entity.type
_entity.pdbx_description
1 polymer ?
#
loop_
_entity_poly.entity_id
_entity_poly.type
_entity_poly.pdbx_seq_one_letter_code
_entity_poly.pdbx_strand_id
1 'polypeptide(L)'
;MSKEKLTQKIEYWDSGKIKRIEYYKEVELHRDNGPAVIEYDHNGNIMKEEWYKENIIDREDGPAVVTYYTKRALMKFLKDMLRQEKQKLYQKLCCVQQ
;
A
#
# COMPACT_ATOMS: atom_id res chain seq x y z
N MET A 1 -1.49 -35.04 -6.00
CA MET A 1 -1.00 -33.77 -6.57
C MET A 1 -2.14 -32.75 -6.51
N SER A 2 -2.35 -32.15 -5.35
CA SER A 2 -3.31 -31.05 -5.18
C SER A 2 -2.84 -29.88 -6.04
N LYS A 3 -3.69 -29.41 -6.96
CA LYS A 3 -3.41 -28.22 -7.74
C LYS A 3 -3.43 -27.04 -6.77
N GLU A 4 -2.28 -26.45 -6.49
CA GLU A 4 -2.17 -25.24 -5.67
C GLU A 4 -3.09 -24.18 -6.26
N LYS A 5 -4.09 -23.77 -5.49
CA LYS A 5 -5.11 -22.82 -5.95
C LYS A 5 -4.59 -21.42 -5.70
N LEU A 6 -4.11 -20.77 -6.76
CA LEU A 6 -3.87 -19.33 -6.74
C LEU A 6 -5.21 -18.61 -6.70
N THR A 7 -5.41 -17.78 -5.69
CA THR A 7 -6.59 -16.92 -5.56
C THR A 7 -6.16 -15.45 -5.50
N GLN A 8 -7.07 -14.57 -5.90
CA GLN A 8 -6.83 -13.13 -5.85
C GLN A 8 -7.98 -12.44 -5.14
N LYS A 9 -7.65 -11.45 -4.33
CA LYS A 9 -8.61 -10.55 -3.69
C LYS A 9 -8.41 -9.15 -4.26
N ILE A 10 -9.50 -8.55 -4.73
CA ILE A 10 -9.48 -7.21 -5.31
C ILE A 10 -10.34 -6.31 -4.43
N GLU A 11 -9.75 -5.20 -3.99
CA GLU A 11 -10.44 -4.13 -3.30
C GLU A 11 -10.58 -2.93 -4.23
N TYR A 12 -11.71 -2.23 -4.12
CA TYR A 12 -12.04 -1.08 -4.95
C TYR A 12 -12.17 0.18 -4.09
N TRP A 13 -11.91 1.32 -4.71
CA TRP A 13 -12.34 2.62 -4.19
C TRP A 13 -13.85 2.79 -4.40
N ASP A 14 -14.47 3.71 -3.67
CA ASP A 14 -15.89 4.08 -3.85
C ASP A 14 -16.20 4.54 -5.28
N SER A 15 -15.18 5.04 -5.98
CA SER A 15 -15.24 5.39 -7.41
C SER A 15 -15.36 4.20 -8.37
N GLY A 16 -15.28 2.96 -7.87
CA GLY A 16 -15.28 1.72 -8.67
C GLY A 16 -13.92 1.36 -9.27
N LYS A 17 -12.88 2.21 -9.11
CA LYS A 17 -11.52 1.89 -9.53
C LYS A 17 -10.85 0.92 -8.57
N ILE A 18 -9.96 0.07 -9.08
CA ILE A 18 -9.16 -0.85 -8.25
C ILE A 18 -8.31 -0.02 -7.28
N LYS A 19 -8.34 -0.42 -6.02
CA LYS A 19 -7.54 0.12 -4.92
C LYS A 19 -6.36 -0.78 -4.61
N ARG A 20 -6.61 -2.09 -4.51
CA ARG A 20 -5.61 -3.05 -4.06
C ARG A 20 -5.90 -4.42 -4.65
N ILE A 21 -4.84 -5.12 -5.04
CA ILE A 21 -4.88 -6.51 -5.47
C ILE A 21 -3.93 -7.30 -4.60
N GLU A 22 -4.42 -8.40 -4.04
CA GLU A 22 -3.63 -9.36 -3.28
C GLU A 22 -3.70 -10.72 -3.95
N TYR A 23 -2.56 -11.41 -4.03
CA TYR A 23 -2.42 -12.76 -4.54
C TYR A 23 -2.09 -13.71 -3.41
N TYR A 24 -2.82 -14.81 -3.38
CA TYR A 24 -2.70 -15.84 -2.36
C TYR A 24 -2.44 -17.18 -3.02
N LYS A 25 -1.51 -17.93 -2.44
CA LYS A 25 -1.32 -19.35 -2.70
C LYS A 25 -1.94 -20.10 -1.52
N GLU A 26 -3.03 -20.80 -1.78
CA GLU A 26 -3.90 -21.39 -0.74
C GLU A 26 -4.49 -20.34 0.21
N VAL A 27 -3.81 -20.05 1.32
CA VAL A 27 -4.21 -19.07 2.35
C VAL A 27 -3.11 -18.05 2.66
N GLU A 28 -1.93 -18.18 2.05
CA GLU A 28 -0.78 -17.32 2.31
C GLU A 28 -0.59 -16.32 1.19
N LEU A 29 -0.24 -15.08 1.55
CA LEU A 29 0.17 -14.06 0.60
C LEU A 29 1.45 -14.53 -0.09
N HIS A 30 1.34 -14.79 -1.38
CA HIS A 30 2.41 -15.39 -2.16
C HIS A 30 2.16 -15.19 -3.65
N ARG A 31 3.22 -14.88 -4.40
CA ARG A 31 3.21 -14.91 -5.86
C ARG A 31 4.59 -15.18 -6.45
N ASP A 32 4.73 -16.25 -7.23
CA ASP A 32 6.03 -16.67 -7.79
C ASP A 32 6.63 -15.65 -8.77
N ASN A 33 5.80 -15.06 -9.63
CA ASN A 33 6.25 -14.28 -10.79
C ASN A 33 5.93 -12.77 -10.69
N GLY A 34 5.85 -12.21 -9.48
CA GLY A 34 5.58 -10.78 -9.31
C GLY A 34 5.16 -10.39 -7.91
N PRO A 35 4.73 -9.14 -7.71
CA PRO A 35 4.27 -8.67 -6.42
C PRO A 35 2.98 -9.39 -6.00
N ALA A 36 2.96 -9.84 -4.75
CA ALA A 36 1.79 -10.44 -4.14
C ALA A 36 0.80 -9.37 -3.69
N VAL A 37 1.23 -8.13 -3.45
CA VAL A 37 0.36 -6.97 -3.20
C VAL A 37 0.66 -5.86 -4.19
N ILE A 38 -0.40 -5.31 -4.79
CA ILE A 38 -0.32 -4.13 -5.66
C ILE A 38 -1.36 -3.11 -5.19
N GLU A 39 -0.94 -1.88 -4.92
CA GLU A 39 -1.83 -0.78 -4.54
C GLU A 39 -1.86 0.31 -5.59
N TYR A 40 -3.05 0.87 -5.79
CA TYR A 40 -3.33 1.87 -6.80
C TYR A 40 -3.89 3.16 -6.18
N ASP A 41 -3.50 4.30 -6.75
CA ASP A 41 -4.09 5.59 -6.41
C ASP A 41 -5.53 5.70 -6.95
N HIS A 42 -6.22 6.79 -6.59
CA HIS A 42 -7.59 7.06 -7.06
C HIS A 42 -7.67 7.35 -8.57
N ASN A 43 -6.53 7.53 -9.24
CA ASN A 43 -6.48 7.66 -10.69
C ASN A 43 -6.32 6.29 -11.38
N GLY A 44 -5.83 5.27 -10.67
CA GLY A 44 -5.48 3.96 -11.20
C GLY A 44 -3.97 3.77 -11.45
N ASN A 45 -3.11 4.65 -10.96
CA ASN A 45 -1.65 4.47 -11.04
C ASN A 45 -1.15 3.60 -9.90
N ILE A 46 -0.18 2.73 -10.17
CA ILE A 46 0.48 1.94 -9.12
C ILE A 46 1.20 2.89 -8.16
N MET A 47 0.93 2.75 -6.87
CA MET A 47 1.58 3.46 -5.77
C MET A 47 2.53 2.57 -4.99
N LYS A 48 2.27 1.26 -4.97
CA LYS A 48 3.04 0.33 -4.14
C LYS A 48 2.97 -1.08 -4.70
N GLU A 49 4.09 -1.77 -4.62
CA GLU A 49 4.23 -3.19 -4.93
C GLU A 49 4.99 -3.85 -3.79
N GLU A 50 4.47 -4.99 -3.31
CA GLU A 50 5.13 -5.81 -2.29
C GLU A 50 5.23 -7.26 -2.76
N TRP A 51 6.40 -7.85 -2.58
CA TRP A 51 6.69 -9.24 -2.87
C TRP A 51 6.59 -10.04 -1.57
N TYR A 52 5.84 -11.13 -1.62
CA TYR A 52 5.71 -12.05 -0.51
C TYR A 52 5.97 -13.48 -0.98
N LYS A 53 6.65 -14.24 -0.12
CA LYS A 53 6.83 -15.68 -0.22
C LYS A 53 6.38 -16.29 1.10
N GLU A 54 5.24 -16.98 1.11
CA GLU A 54 4.72 -17.66 2.32
C GLU A 54 4.47 -16.67 3.47
N ASN A 55 3.77 -15.55 3.18
CA ASN A 55 3.56 -14.41 4.08
C ASN A 55 4.81 -13.64 4.54
N ILE A 56 6.01 -14.01 4.10
CA ILE A 56 7.25 -13.29 4.38
C ILE A 56 7.52 -12.28 3.27
N ILE A 57 7.78 -11.02 3.64
CA ILE A 57 8.22 -9.98 2.71
C ILE A 57 9.64 -10.30 2.26
N ASP A 58 9.80 -10.78 1.04
CA ASP A 58 11.10 -11.14 0.47
C ASP A 58 11.10 -11.08 -1.06
N ARG A 59 12.27 -10.80 -1.64
CA ARG A 59 12.51 -10.78 -3.09
C ARG A 59 14.00 -10.98 -3.36
N GLU A 60 14.33 -12.04 -4.10
CA GLU A 60 15.72 -12.40 -4.44
C GLU A 60 16.40 -11.33 -5.32
N ASP A 61 15.67 -10.76 -6.29
CA ASP A 61 16.23 -9.88 -7.32
C ASP A 61 16.09 -8.37 -7.02
N GLY A 62 15.80 -7.97 -5.77
CA GLY A 62 15.71 -6.55 -5.44
C GLY A 62 14.87 -6.23 -4.21
N PRO A 63 14.39 -4.98 -4.07
CA PRO A 63 13.59 -4.59 -2.92
C PRO A 63 12.26 -5.35 -2.90
N ALA A 64 11.95 -5.96 -1.76
CA ALA A 64 10.68 -6.63 -1.51
C ALA A 64 9.51 -5.66 -1.34
N VAL A 65 9.78 -4.36 -1.16
CA VAL A 65 8.77 -3.30 -1.14
C VAL A 65 9.22 -2.15 -2.02
N VAL A 66 8.40 -1.80 -3.00
CA VAL A 66 8.63 -0.66 -3.89
C VAL A 66 7.45 0.30 -3.76
N THR A 67 7.72 1.58 -3.51
CA THR A 67 6.68 2.62 -3.43
C THR A 67 6.94 3.69 -4.47
N TYR A 68 5.94 3.96 -5.31
CA TYR A 68 5.99 4.95 -6.37
C TYR A 68 5.31 6.23 -5.92
N TYR A 69 6.11 7.26 -5.73
CA TYR A 69 5.61 8.59 -5.44
C TYR A 69 5.48 9.39 -6.75
N THR A 70 4.26 9.56 -7.23
CA THR A 70 4.02 10.64 -8.20
C THR A 70 4.27 11.98 -7.51
N LYS A 71 4.72 13.02 -8.24
CA LYS A 71 4.87 14.38 -7.67
C LYS A 71 3.60 14.82 -6.93
N ARG A 72 2.43 14.42 -7.44
CA ARG A 72 1.12 14.68 -6.82
C ARG A 72 0.93 13.90 -5.51
N ALA A 73 1.24 12.61 -5.50
CA ALA A 73 1.16 11.78 -4.29
C ALA A 73 2.16 12.23 -3.23
N LEU A 74 3.39 12.57 -3.62
CA LEU A 74 4.41 13.14 -2.73
C LEU A 74 3.94 14.47 -2.13
N MET A 75 3.41 15.38 -2.96
CA MET A 75 2.86 16.65 -2.48
C MET A 75 1.65 16.44 -1.56
N LYS A 76 0.78 15.47 -1.85
CA LYS A 76 -0.34 15.13 -0.96
C LYS A 76 0.18 14.63 0.39
N PHE A 77 1.12 13.68 0.38
CA PHE A 77 1.75 13.13 1.59
C PHE A 77 2.43 14.22 2.44
N LEU A 78 3.23 15.09 1.81
CA LEU A 78 3.88 16.22 2.49
C LEU A 78 2.86 17.20 3.08
N LYS A 79 1.78 17.52 2.34
CA LYS A 79 0.70 18.40 2.83
C LYS A 79 -0.04 17.78 4.02
N ASP A 80 -0.30 16.48 3.98
CA ASP A 80 -0.97 15.75 5.07
C ASP A 80 -0.07 15.67 6.31
N MET A 81 1.24 15.45 6.13
CA MET A 81 2.23 15.49 7.21
C MET A 81 2.31 16.86 7.88
N LEU A 82 2.44 17.93 7.09
CA LEU A 82 2.44 19.31 7.60
C LEU A 82 1.13 19.65 8.31
N ARG A 83 -0.01 19.15 7.84
CA ARG A 83 -1.32 19.33 8.48
C ARG A 83 -1.34 18.67 9.86
N GLN A 84 -0.86 17.43 9.97
CA GLN A 84 -0.79 16.71 11.25
C GLN A 84 0.13 17.42 12.26
N GLU A 85 1.31 17.89 11.82
CA GLU A 85 2.21 18.64 12.69
C GLU A 85 1.61 19.97 13.16
N LYS A 86 0.96 20.71 12.25
CA LYS A 86 0.24 21.94 12.60
C LYS A 86 -0.87 21.67 13.60
N GLN A 87 -1.60 20.57 13.45
CA GLN A 87 -2.67 20.19 14.38
C GLN A 87 -2.13 19.82 15.76
N LYS A 88 -1.00 19.10 15.84
CA LYS A 88 -0.30 18.84 17.10
C LYS A 88 0.16 20.13 17.77
N LEU A 89 0.71 21.07 17.00
CA LEU A 89 1.12 22.37 17.50
C LEU A 89 -0.06 23.15 18.06
N TYR A 90 -1.19 23.20 17.33
CA TYR A 90 -2.40 23.88 17.78
C TYR A 90 -2.96 23.27 19.07
N GLN A 91 -3.03 21.93 19.15
CA GLN A 91 -3.45 21.24 20.37
C GLN A 91 -2.54 21.56 21.56
N LYS A 92 -1.22 21.57 21.36
CA LYS A 92 -0.26 21.97 22.40
C LYS A 92 -0.45 23.41 22.84
N LEU A 93 -0.67 24.35 21.91
CA LEU A 93 -0.96 25.74 22.24
C LEU A 93 -2.26 25.86 23.05
N CYS A 94 -3.33 25.15 22.66
CA CYS A 94 -4.59 25.16 23.40
C CYS A 94 -4.45 24.61 24.82
N CYS A 95 -3.59 23.60 25.05
CA CYS A 95 -3.34 23.06 26.39
C CYS A 95 -2.48 23.98 27.29
N VAL A 96 -1.73 24.92 26.72
CA VAL A 96 -0.89 25.88 27.49
C VAL A 96 -1.66 27.16 27.82
N GLN A 97 -2.80 27.39 27.16
CA GLN A 97 -3.67 28.56 27.37
C GLN A 97 -4.86 28.27 28.31
N GLN A 98 -4.85 27.13 29.02
CA GLN A 98 -5.77 26.74 30.09
C GLN A 98 -5.02 26.65 31.41
#